data_AF-A0A3C1Z0L2-F1
#
_entry.id   AF-A0A3C1Z0L2-F1
#
_cell.length_a   1.000
_cell.length_b   1.000
_cell.length_c   1.000
_cell.angle_alpha   90.00
_cell.angle_beta   90.00
_cell.angle_gamma   90.00
#
_symmetry.space_group_name_H-M   'P 1'
#
loop_
_entity.id
_entity.type
_entity.pdbx_description
1 polymer ?
#
loop_
_entity_poly.entity_id
_entity_poly.type
_entity_poly.pdbx_seq_one_letter_code
_entity_poly.pdbx_strand_id
1 'polypeptide(L)'
;MAPSRDASSAVRHSTWPPRRIADADRCRSVCVRIGSFPNRSRKQSQPPRSPTRGACIHRVAGLEGRRPCCMKFSLVHLSGCHRGETQYFDRTWLTLGEDAKNDVPFPSDDQGPVAPLHAQIFEEHCELHVRNLAAGAPTLVNHQPIDEIVLRDNDLIRLGPQGPKLRIRIRPEEYAACKLVREIMQDARDIAAESDLGRGGRVGSFVAQLAYDLRRHATRTARFVIVTVFVGLCGVIGTLGYYAYVTRQAYERQQTLLSKTLESARQWQATLEHATAAERARVAEQLTAHEVEVRRLLALLDEQRSAGASPQDVQALTRRLQTLEAEQTRAESLIKRYGPAVCLLYGTYGFLEQGAADDGTPAVLLDYMGTGFLVEPSGQLVTNRHLMEPWSMDKQSAEMIATGRQPKLVTLLAHCPGQTTPLTVSVVRASDQVDLAIGQLSPPPTGIPTIPLMRPSAQPAAGEPVMVLGYPTGVEGLLARMDDAVAIGLIQQARNDLGLLVRLIAREGRIWPLAMQGHIADVVPNRILYDAQTTGGGSGSPVFDRRGTLIAIHSATMTRFGAVSFGVPVERVRDLLPTRRSVPSSPPDS
;
A
#
# COMPACT_ATOMS: atom_id res chain seq x y z
N MET A 1 5.66 -25.47 -62.18
CA MET A 1 4.59 -25.82 -63.14
C MET A 1 3.61 -24.65 -63.23
N ALA A 2 2.99 -24.46 -64.39
CA ALA A 2 1.93 -23.48 -64.76
C ALA A 2 1.01 -24.18 -65.79
N PRO A 3 -0.10 -23.63 -66.37
CA PRO A 3 -0.76 -22.30 -66.31
C PRO A 3 -1.69 -22.15 -65.06
N SER A 4 -2.76 -21.33 -64.94
CA SER A 4 -3.54 -20.39 -65.79
C SER A 4 -4.07 -19.19 -64.95
N ARG A 5 -4.78 -18.12 -65.39
CA ARG A 5 -5.60 -17.75 -66.57
C ARG A 5 -7.03 -18.34 -66.64
N ASP A 6 -8.06 -17.68 -67.22
CA ASP A 6 -8.12 -16.39 -67.95
C ASP A 6 -9.45 -15.62 -67.66
N ALA A 7 -9.55 -14.36 -68.15
CA ALA A 7 -10.77 -13.56 -68.48
C ALA A 7 -11.88 -13.33 -67.40
N SER A 8 -12.18 -12.13 -66.89
CA SER A 8 -12.53 -10.81 -67.48
C SER A 8 -14.01 -10.57 -67.85
N SER A 9 -14.67 -9.66 -67.13
CA SER A 9 -15.68 -8.75 -67.70
C SER A 9 -15.70 -7.43 -66.90
N ALA A 10 -16.03 -6.32 -67.56
CA ALA A 10 -16.15 -5.01 -66.93
C ALA A 10 -17.31 -4.24 -67.55
N VAL A 11 -18.26 -3.80 -66.72
CA VAL A 11 -19.42 -2.99 -67.14
C VAL A 11 -19.30 -1.61 -66.51
N ARG A 12 -19.53 -0.58 -67.32
CA ARG A 12 -19.40 0.84 -66.94
C ARG A 12 -20.73 1.35 -66.40
N HIS A 13 -20.72 2.12 -65.33
CA HIS A 13 -21.82 3.01 -64.99
C HIS A 13 -21.40 4.48 -65.14
N SER A 14 -22.32 5.28 -65.65
CA SER A 14 -22.10 6.64 -66.13
C SER A 14 -22.27 7.69 -65.03
N THR A 15 -21.43 8.72 -65.08
CA THR A 15 -21.51 9.91 -64.22
C THR A 15 -22.20 11.07 -64.94
N TRP A 16 -23.25 11.64 -64.35
CA TRP A 16 -23.75 13.00 -64.61
C TRP A 16 -24.17 13.66 -63.26
N PRO A 17 -24.30 15.01 -63.18
CA PRO A 17 -23.77 15.78 -62.05
C PRO A 17 -24.77 16.15 -60.93
N PRO A 18 -24.26 16.58 -59.75
CA PRO A 18 -25.09 16.98 -58.61
C PRO A 18 -25.73 18.37 -58.80
N ARG A 19 -27.01 18.50 -58.45
CA ARG A 19 -27.67 19.82 -58.27
C ARG A 19 -27.54 20.29 -56.82
N ARG A 20 -26.97 21.48 -56.61
CA ARG A 20 -27.06 22.24 -55.35
C ARG A 20 -28.17 23.29 -55.47
N ILE A 21 -29.22 23.19 -54.65
CA ILE A 21 -30.06 24.31 -54.18
C ILE A 21 -30.39 23.91 -52.72
N ALA A 22 -29.75 24.45 -51.68
CA ALA A 22 -29.64 25.84 -51.22
C ALA A 22 -30.89 26.32 -50.46
N ASP A 23 -30.97 25.91 -49.18
CA ASP A 23 -31.72 26.63 -48.15
C ASP A 23 -31.03 26.39 -46.79
N ALA A 24 -30.30 27.39 -46.28
CA ALA A 24 -29.29 27.18 -45.21
C ALA A 24 -29.40 28.15 -44.01
N ASP A 25 -30.15 29.25 -44.12
CA ASP A 25 -30.13 30.36 -43.15
C ASP A 25 -31.40 30.50 -42.30
N ARG A 26 -32.41 29.62 -42.47
CA ARG A 26 -33.70 29.75 -41.77
C ARG A 26 -33.72 29.25 -40.31
N CYS A 27 -32.59 28.79 -39.77
CA CYS A 27 -32.45 28.29 -38.38
C CYS A 27 -31.75 29.26 -37.42
N ARG A 28 -31.95 30.58 -37.56
CA ARG A 28 -31.21 31.61 -36.80
C ARG A 28 -31.99 32.28 -35.66
N SER A 29 -33.26 31.91 -35.42
CA SER A 29 -34.13 32.60 -34.45
C SER A 29 -35.14 31.68 -33.75
N VAL A 30 -34.70 31.01 -32.67
CA VAL A 30 -35.47 30.59 -31.47
C VAL A 30 -34.48 29.87 -30.52
N CYS A 31 -34.81 29.74 -29.23
CA CYS A 31 -34.01 29.06 -28.20
C CYS A 31 -32.65 29.70 -27.83
N VAL A 32 -32.69 30.91 -27.26
CA VAL A 32 -31.65 31.38 -26.31
C VAL A 32 -32.31 31.74 -24.97
N ARG A 33 -32.22 30.83 -24.00
CA ARG A 33 -32.09 31.10 -22.55
C ARG A 33 -31.88 29.78 -21.80
N ILE A 34 -30.65 29.54 -21.35
CA ILE A 34 -30.34 28.48 -20.40
C ILE A 34 -30.53 29.06 -19.00
N GLY A 35 -31.49 28.53 -18.24
CA GLY A 35 -31.75 28.92 -16.86
C GLY A 35 -31.01 28.03 -15.87
N SER A 36 -30.10 28.59 -15.09
CA SER A 36 -29.33 27.88 -14.06
C SER A 36 -30.19 27.48 -12.86
N PHE A 37 -30.03 26.23 -12.38
CA PHE A 37 -30.56 25.79 -11.08
C PHE A 37 -29.78 26.39 -9.91
N PRO A 38 -30.49 26.85 -8.86
CA PRO A 38 -30.05 26.74 -7.48
C PRO A 38 -30.96 25.80 -6.67
N ASN A 39 -30.47 25.33 -5.52
CA ASN A 39 -31.06 24.27 -4.70
C ASN A 39 -31.54 24.82 -3.34
N ARG A 40 -32.82 24.61 -2.94
CA ARG A 40 -33.21 24.26 -1.54
C ARG A 40 -34.72 24.03 -1.27
N SER A 41 -35.00 22.90 -0.61
CA SER A 41 -35.95 22.65 0.51
C SER A 41 -37.25 23.47 0.72
N ARG A 42 -38.39 22.76 0.59
CA ARG A 42 -39.39 22.47 1.65
C ARG A 42 -40.07 23.62 2.44
N LYS A 43 -41.34 23.93 2.12
CA LYS A 43 -42.47 24.06 3.08
C LYS A 43 -43.85 24.12 2.37
N GLN A 44 -44.95 23.97 3.14
CA GLN A 44 -46.35 24.10 2.68
C GLN A 44 -46.73 25.60 2.48
N SER A 45 -47.87 26.05 1.93
CA SER A 45 -49.25 25.48 1.92
C SER A 45 -50.23 26.22 0.97
N GLN A 46 -51.38 25.57 0.69
CA GLN A 46 -52.69 26.14 0.26
C GLN A 46 -52.90 26.64 -1.20
N PRO A 47 -54.17 26.73 -1.69
CA PRO A 47 -54.53 26.61 -3.12
C PRO A 47 -55.20 27.91 -3.70
N PRO A 48 -55.80 27.94 -4.91
CA PRO A 48 -55.74 29.12 -5.78
C PRO A 48 -56.95 30.08 -5.74
N ARG A 49 -56.75 31.27 -6.33
CA ARG A 49 -57.83 32.14 -6.85
C ARG A 49 -57.65 32.34 -8.36
N SER A 50 -58.77 32.45 -9.07
CA SER A 50 -58.86 32.50 -10.54
C SER A 50 -59.16 33.96 -11.02
N PRO A 51 -59.43 34.27 -12.31
CA PRO A 51 -58.47 35.07 -13.07
C PRO A 51 -59.02 36.41 -13.61
N THR A 52 -58.15 37.41 -13.77
CA THR A 52 -58.48 38.72 -14.36
C THR A 52 -57.76 38.98 -15.68
N ARG A 53 -58.49 38.71 -16.78
CA ARG A 53 -58.44 39.38 -18.10
C ARG A 53 -57.18 40.20 -18.45
N GLY A 54 -56.27 39.59 -19.20
CA GLY A 54 -55.36 40.29 -20.12
C GLY A 54 -55.67 39.88 -21.56
N ALA A 55 -56.45 40.67 -22.29
CA ALA A 55 -56.88 40.32 -23.65
C ALA A 55 -55.85 40.78 -24.70
N CYS A 56 -55.39 39.87 -25.56
CA CYS A 56 -54.66 40.21 -26.78
C CYS A 56 -55.50 39.78 -27.99
N ILE A 57 -55.92 40.74 -28.81
CA ILE A 57 -56.94 40.53 -29.84
C ILE A 57 -56.28 40.07 -31.15
N HIS A 58 -56.24 38.76 -31.38
CA HIS A 58 -56.07 38.26 -32.74
C HIS A 58 -57.42 38.08 -33.43
N ARG A 59 -57.69 39.00 -34.36
CA ARG A 59 -58.87 39.00 -35.23
C ARG A 59 -58.86 37.73 -36.10
N VAL A 60 -59.68 36.75 -35.75
CA VAL A 60 -59.96 35.60 -36.63
C VAL A 60 -60.72 36.11 -37.84
N ALA A 61 -60.06 36.10 -39.00
CA ALA A 61 -60.73 36.33 -40.28
C ALA A 61 -61.54 35.08 -40.64
N GLY A 62 -62.86 35.19 -40.65
CA GLY A 62 -63.73 34.10 -41.10
C GLY A 62 -63.59 33.87 -42.59
N LEU A 63 -63.03 32.72 -42.97
CA LEU A 63 -63.11 32.14 -44.30
C LEU A 63 -63.30 30.63 -44.15
N GLU A 64 -64.55 30.17 -44.28
CA GLU A 64 -64.90 28.75 -44.34
C GLU A 64 -64.47 28.14 -45.68
N GLY A 65 -63.16 27.96 -45.86
CA GLY A 65 -62.61 27.08 -46.86
C GLY A 65 -62.27 25.73 -46.24
N ARG A 66 -62.98 24.66 -46.61
CA ARG A 66 -62.59 23.29 -46.25
C ARG A 66 -61.20 23.01 -46.83
N ARG A 67 -60.16 23.14 -46.01
CA ARG A 67 -58.86 22.55 -46.33
C ARG A 67 -59.07 21.03 -46.35
N PRO A 68 -58.63 20.30 -47.38
CA PRO A 68 -58.56 18.86 -47.28
C PRO A 68 -57.61 18.54 -46.13
N CYS A 69 -58.08 17.82 -45.12
CA CYS A 69 -57.20 17.22 -44.15
C CYS A 69 -56.35 16.17 -44.89
N CYS A 70 -55.04 16.30 -44.76
CA CYS A 70 -54.04 15.39 -45.27
C CYS A 70 -52.96 15.33 -44.19
N MET A 71 -53.16 14.38 -43.27
CA MET A 71 -52.34 14.22 -42.08
C MET A 71 -51.00 13.62 -42.46
N LYS A 72 -49.93 14.39 -42.27
CA LYS A 72 -48.57 13.88 -42.46
C LYS A 72 -48.20 12.96 -41.31
N PHE A 73 -47.63 11.81 -41.64
CA PHE A 73 -47.15 10.83 -40.67
C PHE A 73 -45.87 10.13 -41.15
N SER A 74 -45.22 9.36 -40.29
CA SER A 74 -44.13 8.47 -40.68
C SER A 74 -44.18 7.14 -39.94
N LEU A 75 -43.83 6.06 -40.63
CA LEU A 75 -43.71 4.72 -40.04
C LEU A 75 -42.22 4.44 -39.76
N VAL A 76 -41.89 4.17 -38.49
CA VAL A 76 -40.57 3.71 -38.07
C VAL A 76 -40.60 2.19 -38.01
N HIS A 77 -39.74 1.52 -38.79
CA HIS A 77 -39.76 0.07 -38.94
C HIS A 77 -38.86 -0.59 -37.89
N LEU A 78 -39.44 -1.31 -36.92
CA LEU A 78 -38.73 -1.89 -35.78
C LEU A 78 -38.32 -3.35 -36.03
N SER A 79 -39.06 -4.08 -36.86
CA SER A 79 -38.69 -5.42 -37.35
C SER A 79 -39.19 -5.67 -38.79
N GLY A 80 -38.89 -6.84 -39.36
CA GLY A 80 -39.12 -7.16 -40.78
C GLY A 80 -38.04 -6.62 -41.73
N CYS A 81 -38.25 -6.81 -43.03
CA CYS A 81 -37.31 -6.45 -44.10
C CYS A 81 -36.86 -4.97 -44.11
N HIS A 82 -37.74 -4.05 -43.70
CA HIS A 82 -37.47 -2.60 -43.64
C HIS A 82 -36.84 -2.13 -42.31
N ARG A 83 -36.42 -3.04 -41.41
CA ARG A 83 -35.92 -2.71 -40.06
C ARG A 83 -34.85 -1.59 -40.04
N GLY A 84 -35.11 -0.57 -39.23
CA GLY A 84 -34.25 0.63 -39.09
C GLY A 84 -34.55 1.76 -40.08
N GLU A 85 -35.45 1.54 -41.04
CA GLU A 85 -35.96 2.60 -41.92
C GLU A 85 -37.01 3.47 -41.21
N THR A 86 -37.19 4.70 -41.72
CA THR A 86 -38.34 5.55 -41.39
C THR A 86 -38.90 6.12 -42.69
N GLN A 87 -40.10 5.68 -43.06
CA GLN A 87 -40.80 6.08 -44.28
C GLN A 87 -41.81 7.18 -43.96
N TYR A 88 -41.86 8.24 -44.78
CA TYR A 88 -42.67 9.44 -44.55
C TYR A 88 -43.82 9.53 -45.56
N PHE A 89 -45.02 9.81 -45.07
CA PHE A 89 -46.26 9.83 -45.86
C PHE A 89 -46.99 11.16 -45.74
N ASP A 90 -47.45 11.66 -46.88
CA ASP A 90 -48.25 12.88 -47.06
C ASP A 90 -49.45 12.48 -47.95
N ARG A 91 -50.30 11.60 -47.40
CA ARG A 91 -51.43 10.94 -48.07
C ARG A 91 -52.53 10.60 -47.07
N THR A 92 -53.78 10.64 -47.50
CA THR A 92 -54.96 10.33 -46.68
C THR A 92 -55.25 8.83 -46.52
N TRP A 93 -54.55 7.94 -47.24
CA TRP A 93 -54.57 6.50 -47.02
C TRP A 93 -53.32 5.80 -47.55
N LEU A 94 -53.04 4.60 -47.04
CA LEU A 94 -52.08 3.63 -47.57
C LEU A 94 -52.47 2.19 -47.19
N THR A 95 -51.92 1.19 -47.89
CA THR A 95 -52.05 -0.23 -47.50
C THR A 95 -50.75 -0.89 -47.06
N LEU A 96 -50.91 -1.87 -46.17
CA LEU A 96 -49.86 -2.69 -45.55
C LEU A 96 -50.16 -4.16 -45.85
N GLY A 97 -49.22 -4.91 -46.42
CA GLY A 97 -49.44 -6.32 -46.76
C GLY A 97 -48.28 -6.96 -47.51
N GLU A 98 -48.39 -8.25 -47.82
CA GLU A 98 -47.34 -9.01 -48.54
C GLU A 98 -47.26 -8.64 -50.04
N ASP A 99 -48.38 -8.35 -50.71
CA ASP A 99 -48.37 -8.07 -52.16
C ASP A 99 -47.53 -6.81 -52.45
N ALA A 100 -46.64 -6.90 -53.44
CA ALA A 100 -45.79 -5.79 -53.89
C ALA A 100 -46.58 -4.59 -54.46
N LYS A 101 -47.91 -4.71 -54.62
CA LYS A 101 -48.83 -3.62 -54.94
C LYS A 101 -49.23 -2.75 -53.75
N ASN A 102 -48.94 -3.15 -52.51
CA ASN A 102 -49.19 -2.33 -51.32
C ASN A 102 -48.24 -1.12 -51.29
N ASP A 103 -48.68 0.00 -50.72
CA ASP A 103 -47.83 1.19 -50.52
C ASP A 103 -46.60 0.89 -49.64
N VAL A 104 -46.75 -0.02 -48.69
CA VAL A 104 -45.67 -0.53 -47.83
C VAL A 104 -45.72 -2.06 -47.86
N PRO A 105 -44.95 -2.71 -48.76
CA PRO A 105 -44.95 -4.15 -48.91
C PRO A 105 -44.05 -4.85 -47.88
N PHE A 106 -44.51 -5.98 -47.37
CA PHE A 106 -43.76 -6.88 -46.48
C PHE A 106 -43.73 -8.29 -47.09
N PRO A 107 -42.88 -8.52 -48.12
CA PRO A 107 -42.73 -9.85 -48.72
C PRO A 107 -42.36 -10.89 -47.67
N SER A 108 -42.86 -12.12 -47.82
CA SER A 108 -42.61 -13.22 -46.87
C SER A 108 -41.14 -13.63 -46.81
N ASP A 109 -40.52 -13.32 -45.67
CA ASP A 109 -39.31 -13.96 -45.11
C ASP A 109 -39.69 -14.70 -43.80
N ASP A 110 -38.75 -15.44 -43.20
CA ASP A 110 -38.92 -16.36 -42.05
C ASP A 110 -39.57 -15.80 -40.74
N GLN A 111 -40.05 -14.56 -40.70
CA GLN A 111 -40.60 -13.90 -39.50
C GLN A 111 -42.15 -13.93 -39.40
N GLY A 112 -42.81 -14.71 -40.26
CA GLY A 112 -44.21 -15.13 -40.08
C GLY A 112 -45.24 -14.44 -40.99
N PRO A 113 -46.46 -14.99 -41.08
CA PRO A 113 -47.40 -14.70 -42.17
C PRO A 113 -48.01 -13.29 -42.07
N VAL A 114 -47.65 -12.45 -43.04
CA VAL A 114 -48.37 -11.21 -43.37
C VAL A 114 -49.33 -11.54 -44.51
N ALA A 115 -50.63 -11.23 -44.38
CA ALA A 115 -51.58 -11.45 -45.48
C ALA A 115 -51.26 -10.57 -46.71
N PRO A 116 -51.62 -10.99 -47.94
CA PRO A 116 -51.43 -10.22 -49.18
C PRO A 116 -51.91 -8.76 -49.09
N LEU A 117 -53.03 -8.54 -48.40
CA LEU A 117 -53.48 -7.24 -47.91
C LEU A 117 -53.82 -7.43 -46.41
N HIS A 118 -53.03 -6.83 -45.52
CA HIS A 118 -53.08 -7.11 -44.08
C HIS A 118 -53.83 -6.02 -43.32
N ALA A 119 -53.49 -4.76 -43.56
CA ALA A 119 -54.10 -3.62 -42.91
C ALA A 119 -54.17 -2.41 -43.85
N GLN A 120 -55.10 -1.50 -43.57
CA GLN A 120 -55.20 -0.20 -44.22
C GLN A 120 -55.09 0.89 -43.17
N ILE A 121 -54.21 1.86 -43.41
CA ILE A 121 -54.19 3.12 -42.67
C ILE A 121 -54.94 4.15 -43.52
N PHE A 122 -55.88 4.88 -42.93
CA PHE A 122 -56.65 5.91 -43.63
C PHE A 122 -57.03 7.05 -42.68
N GLU A 123 -57.37 8.20 -43.27
CA GLU A 123 -57.74 9.41 -42.54
C GLU A 123 -59.26 9.61 -42.59
N GLU A 124 -59.88 9.67 -41.42
CA GLU A 124 -61.31 9.96 -41.27
C GLU A 124 -61.50 11.05 -40.23
N HIS A 125 -62.38 12.03 -40.47
CA HIS A 125 -62.61 13.17 -39.57
C HIS A 125 -61.34 13.97 -39.15
N CYS A 126 -60.28 13.89 -39.96
CA CYS A 126 -58.93 14.45 -39.69
C CYS A 126 -58.17 13.76 -38.54
N GLU A 127 -58.61 12.57 -38.12
CA GLU A 127 -57.85 11.62 -37.30
C GLU A 127 -57.37 10.45 -38.18
N LEU A 128 -56.33 9.74 -37.76
CA LEU A 128 -55.74 8.65 -38.54
C LEU A 128 -56.15 7.30 -37.96
N HIS A 129 -56.85 6.49 -38.73
CA HIS A 129 -57.34 5.17 -38.36
C HIS A 129 -56.43 4.07 -38.94
N VAL A 130 -56.38 2.92 -38.28
CA VAL A 130 -55.95 1.66 -38.89
C VAL A 130 -57.06 0.62 -38.78
N ARG A 131 -57.33 -0.09 -39.88
CA ARG A 131 -58.29 -1.19 -39.97
C ARG A 131 -57.57 -2.48 -40.39
N ASN A 132 -57.90 -3.57 -39.72
CA ASN A 132 -57.47 -4.91 -40.08
C ASN A 132 -58.25 -5.42 -41.31
N LEU A 133 -57.54 -5.94 -42.31
CA LEU A 133 -58.12 -6.54 -43.51
C LEU A 133 -57.78 -8.04 -43.64
N ALA A 134 -56.85 -8.54 -42.83
CA ALA A 134 -56.47 -9.95 -42.76
C ALA A 134 -57.48 -10.79 -41.96
N ALA A 135 -58.17 -11.71 -42.65
CA ALA A 135 -59.12 -12.64 -42.03
C ALA A 135 -58.46 -13.76 -41.18
N GLY A 136 -57.16 -14.00 -41.32
CA GLY A 136 -56.43 -15.10 -40.66
C GLY A 136 -55.29 -14.66 -39.73
N ALA A 137 -54.98 -13.37 -39.65
CA ALA A 137 -53.92 -12.83 -38.80
C ALA A 137 -54.31 -11.42 -38.34
N PRO A 138 -54.60 -11.19 -37.05
CA PRO A 138 -55.07 -9.88 -36.60
C PRO A 138 -53.94 -8.85 -36.63
N THR A 139 -54.24 -7.65 -37.14
CA THR A 139 -53.46 -6.45 -36.84
C THR A 139 -53.54 -6.17 -35.34
N LEU A 140 -52.40 -5.91 -34.69
CA LEU A 140 -52.36 -5.50 -33.29
C LEU A 140 -51.87 -4.06 -33.17
N VAL A 141 -52.52 -3.26 -32.32
CA VAL A 141 -52.05 -1.94 -31.90
C VAL A 141 -51.77 -1.99 -30.40
N ASN A 142 -50.54 -1.61 -30.00
CA ASN A 142 -50.08 -1.64 -28.61
C ASN A 142 -50.33 -3.00 -27.92
N HIS A 143 -50.09 -4.09 -28.64
CA HIS A 143 -50.32 -5.50 -28.26
C HIS A 143 -51.79 -5.95 -28.15
N GLN A 144 -52.78 -5.10 -28.42
CA GLN A 144 -54.19 -5.50 -28.49
C GLN A 144 -54.58 -5.77 -29.95
N PRO A 145 -55.24 -6.90 -30.29
CA PRO A 145 -55.80 -7.11 -31.61
C PRO A 145 -56.95 -6.13 -31.86
N ILE A 146 -57.03 -5.57 -33.06
CA ILE A 146 -58.07 -4.60 -33.45
C ILE A 146 -58.73 -5.01 -34.77
N ASP A 147 -60.01 -4.69 -34.91
CA ASP A 147 -60.68 -4.62 -36.21
C ASP A 147 -60.47 -3.22 -36.80
N GLU A 148 -60.68 -2.17 -36.00
CA GLU A 148 -60.34 -0.78 -36.32
C GLU A 148 -60.02 0.03 -35.07
N ILE A 149 -59.07 0.97 -35.14
CA ILE A 149 -58.77 1.92 -34.06
C ILE A 149 -58.16 3.25 -34.58
N VAL A 150 -58.42 4.35 -33.87
CA VAL A 150 -57.74 5.63 -34.06
C VAL A 150 -56.32 5.57 -33.50
N LEU A 151 -55.33 5.84 -34.34
CA LEU A 151 -53.91 5.85 -34.00
C LEU A 151 -53.47 7.16 -33.34
N ARG A 152 -52.52 7.05 -32.42
CA ARG A 152 -51.86 8.13 -31.69
C ARG A 152 -50.35 8.12 -31.95
N ASP A 153 -49.68 9.25 -31.70
CA ASP A 153 -48.21 9.30 -31.82
C ASP A 153 -47.56 8.31 -30.85
N ASN A 154 -46.54 7.57 -31.32
CA ASN A 154 -45.85 6.43 -30.67
C ASN A 154 -46.56 5.08 -30.75
N ASP A 155 -47.80 4.96 -31.28
CA ASP A 155 -48.50 3.67 -31.29
C ASP A 155 -47.73 2.60 -32.08
N LEU A 156 -47.68 1.40 -31.49
CA LEU A 156 -46.99 0.24 -32.02
C LEU A 156 -47.98 -0.63 -32.81
N ILE A 157 -47.89 -0.60 -34.14
CA ILE A 157 -48.65 -1.46 -35.04
C ILE A 157 -47.84 -2.75 -35.28
N ARG A 158 -48.47 -3.93 -35.17
CA ARG A 158 -47.88 -5.21 -35.57
C ARG A 158 -48.81 -5.94 -36.53
N LEU A 159 -48.24 -6.42 -37.64
CA LEU A 159 -48.98 -7.21 -38.62
C LEU A 159 -48.94 -8.69 -38.22
N GLY A 160 -49.99 -9.17 -37.55
CA GLY A 160 -50.13 -10.55 -37.10
C GLY A 160 -49.37 -10.90 -35.80
N PRO A 161 -49.62 -12.08 -35.22
CA PRO A 161 -49.04 -12.48 -33.92
C PRO A 161 -47.52 -12.65 -33.92
N GLN A 162 -46.89 -12.83 -35.08
CA GLN A 162 -45.42 -12.87 -35.21
C GLN A 162 -44.78 -11.85 -36.16
N GLY A 163 -45.54 -11.29 -37.11
CA GLY A 163 -44.99 -10.43 -38.17
C GLY A 163 -44.49 -9.04 -37.71
N PRO A 164 -44.17 -8.17 -38.69
CA PRO A 164 -43.37 -6.97 -38.50
C PRO A 164 -44.02 -5.95 -37.56
N LYS A 165 -43.15 -5.29 -36.77
CA LYS A 165 -43.49 -4.22 -35.82
C LYS A 165 -43.14 -2.85 -36.42
N LEU A 166 -44.08 -1.93 -36.39
CA LEU A 166 -43.99 -0.56 -36.86
C LEU A 166 -44.36 0.39 -35.71
N ARG A 167 -43.75 1.57 -35.64
CA ARG A 167 -44.15 2.64 -34.72
C ARG A 167 -44.54 3.87 -35.51
N ILE A 168 -45.76 4.37 -35.31
CA ILE A 168 -46.24 5.55 -36.04
C ILE A 168 -45.82 6.86 -35.36
N ARG A 169 -45.56 7.86 -36.20
CA ARG A 169 -45.39 9.27 -35.83
C ARG A 169 -46.38 10.15 -36.54
N ILE A 170 -47.12 10.99 -35.82
CA ILE A 170 -48.17 11.84 -36.40
C ILE A 170 -47.73 13.31 -36.26
N ARG A 171 -47.75 14.08 -37.35
CA ARG A 171 -47.14 15.43 -37.51
C ARG A 171 -45.59 15.44 -37.51
N PRO A 172 -44.94 14.90 -38.55
CA PRO A 172 -43.47 14.89 -38.65
C PRO A 172 -42.84 16.29 -38.77
N GLU A 173 -43.57 17.36 -39.12
CA GLU A 173 -42.96 18.69 -39.33
C GLU A 173 -42.37 19.32 -38.06
N GLU A 174 -42.85 18.98 -36.85
CA GLU A 174 -42.19 19.37 -35.58
C GLU A 174 -40.90 18.56 -35.30
N TYR A 175 -40.72 17.41 -35.96
CA TYR A 175 -39.64 16.44 -35.73
C TYR A 175 -38.65 16.30 -36.91
N ALA A 176 -38.96 16.90 -38.08
CA ALA A 176 -38.29 16.64 -39.35
C ALA A 176 -36.82 17.11 -39.41
N ALA A 177 -36.42 18.05 -38.55
CA ALA A 177 -35.08 18.66 -38.60
C ALA A 177 -34.03 17.96 -37.73
N CYS A 178 -34.39 17.49 -36.51
CA CYS A 178 -33.49 16.89 -35.53
C CYS A 178 -34.27 16.03 -34.52
N LYS A 179 -33.90 14.75 -34.35
CA LYS A 179 -34.33 13.94 -33.19
C LYS A 179 -33.62 14.44 -31.91
N LEU A 180 -34.27 14.38 -30.75
CA LEU A 180 -33.58 14.60 -29.48
C LEU A 180 -32.62 13.44 -29.15
N VAL A 181 -31.54 13.73 -28.43
CA VAL A 181 -30.57 12.69 -27.99
C VAL A 181 -31.25 11.61 -27.13
N ARG A 182 -32.31 11.95 -26.37
CA ARG A 182 -33.11 10.98 -25.63
C ARG A 182 -33.85 10.01 -26.56
N GLU A 183 -34.45 10.51 -27.64
CA GLU A 183 -35.19 9.71 -28.62
C GLU A 183 -34.23 8.80 -29.41
N ILE A 184 -33.08 9.31 -29.84
CA ILE A 184 -32.01 8.51 -30.46
C ILE A 184 -31.58 7.35 -29.53
N MET A 185 -31.44 7.62 -28.23
CA MET A 185 -31.08 6.61 -27.21
C MET A 185 -32.24 5.65 -26.86
N GLN A 186 -33.48 6.00 -27.19
CA GLN A 186 -34.65 5.12 -27.07
C GLN A 186 -34.78 4.23 -28.32
N ASP A 187 -34.77 4.81 -29.53
CA ASP A 187 -34.81 4.07 -30.79
C ASP A 187 -33.67 3.03 -30.86
N ALA A 188 -32.42 3.43 -30.57
CA ALA A 188 -31.28 2.51 -30.56
C ALA A 188 -31.40 1.41 -29.50
N ARG A 189 -32.05 1.68 -28.35
CA ARG A 189 -32.29 0.69 -27.30
C ARG A 189 -33.38 -0.31 -27.70
N ASP A 190 -34.49 0.17 -28.24
CA ASP A 190 -35.60 -0.67 -28.70
C ASP A 190 -35.13 -1.60 -29.83
N ILE A 191 -34.40 -1.04 -30.80
CA ILE A 191 -33.80 -1.80 -31.93
C ILE A 191 -32.78 -2.83 -31.43
N ALA A 192 -32.01 -2.53 -30.37
CA ALA A 192 -31.08 -3.50 -29.78
C ALA A 192 -31.79 -4.57 -28.92
N ALA A 193 -32.87 -4.22 -28.23
CA ALA A 193 -33.66 -5.14 -27.41
C ALA A 193 -34.35 -6.21 -28.28
N GLU A 194 -34.92 -5.81 -29.41
CA GLU A 194 -35.61 -6.66 -30.39
C GLU A 194 -34.63 -7.37 -31.37
N SER A 195 -33.37 -7.62 -30.98
CA SER A 195 -32.40 -8.34 -31.83
C SER A 195 -31.97 -9.67 -31.21
N ASP A 196 -32.15 -10.75 -31.96
CA ASP A 196 -31.93 -12.16 -31.55
C ASP A 196 -30.45 -12.54 -31.34
N LEU A 197 -29.58 -11.54 -31.24
CA LEU A 197 -28.15 -11.69 -31.06
C LEU A 197 -27.79 -11.99 -29.60
N GLY A 198 -26.69 -12.71 -29.43
CA GLY A 198 -26.07 -12.95 -28.12
C GLY A 198 -25.70 -11.64 -27.41
N ARG A 199 -25.42 -11.73 -26.10
CA ARG A 199 -25.27 -10.56 -25.20
C ARG A 199 -24.27 -9.49 -25.70
N GLY A 200 -23.18 -9.90 -26.35
CA GLY A 200 -22.23 -8.98 -26.99
C GLY A 200 -22.72 -8.38 -28.32
N GLY A 201 -23.43 -9.16 -29.14
CA GLY A 201 -24.00 -8.69 -30.40
C GLY A 201 -25.09 -7.64 -30.21
N ARG A 202 -25.88 -7.73 -29.14
CA ARG A 202 -26.84 -6.68 -28.74
C ARG A 202 -26.16 -5.36 -28.35
N VAL A 203 -25.00 -5.40 -27.69
CA VAL A 203 -24.19 -4.21 -27.42
C VAL A 203 -23.61 -3.62 -28.72
N GLY A 204 -23.14 -4.48 -29.64
CA GLY A 204 -22.68 -4.04 -30.97
C GLY A 204 -23.79 -3.37 -31.79
N SER A 205 -24.98 -3.96 -31.83
CA SER A 205 -26.17 -3.42 -32.49
C SER A 205 -26.57 -2.05 -31.93
N PHE A 206 -26.65 -1.92 -30.59
CA PHE A 206 -26.91 -0.65 -29.91
C PHE A 206 -25.90 0.44 -30.31
N VAL A 207 -24.59 0.13 -30.26
CA VAL A 207 -23.53 1.09 -30.60
C VAL A 207 -23.56 1.48 -32.08
N ALA A 208 -23.82 0.53 -32.98
CA ALA A 208 -23.92 0.78 -34.42
C ALA A 208 -25.12 1.68 -34.76
N GLN A 209 -26.31 1.37 -34.24
CA GLN A 209 -27.52 2.18 -34.45
C GLN A 209 -27.38 3.57 -33.84
N LEU A 210 -26.86 3.66 -32.60
CA LEU A 210 -26.59 4.94 -31.94
C LEU A 210 -25.60 5.80 -32.74
N ALA A 211 -24.53 5.21 -33.27
CA ALA A 211 -23.57 5.93 -34.13
C ALA A 211 -24.20 6.39 -35.45
N TYR A 212 -25.08 5.58 -36.05
CA TYR A 212 -25.81 5.91 -37.28
C TYR A 212 -26.78 7.08 -37.07
N ASP A 213 -27.68 6.99 -36.08
CA ASP A 213 -28.64 8.06 -35.77
C ASP A 213 -27.94 9.35 -35.29
N LEU A 214 -26.85 9.28 -34.50
CA LEU A 214 -26.05 10.45 -34.15
C LEU A 214 -25.38 11.09 -35.39
N ARG A 215 -24.88 10.27 -36.34
CA ARG A 215 -24.28 10.76 -37.58
C ARG A 215 -25.31 11.39 -38.53
N ARG A 216 -26.55 10.89 -38.55
CA ARG A 216 -27.62 11.34 -39.46
C ARG A 216 -28.46 12.49 -38.88
N HIS A 217 -28.86 12.43 -37.60
CA HIS A 217 -29.89 13.30 -37.01
C HIS A 217 -29.42 14.24 -35.87
N ALA A 218 -28.24 14.07 -35.28
CA ALA A 218 -27.80 14.95 -34.19
C ALA A 218 -27.25 16.31 -34.69
N THR A 219 -27.49 17.38 -33.92
CA THR A 219 -26.97 18.75 -34.21
C THR A 219 -25.44 18.83 -34.16
N ARG A 220 -24.86 19.84 -34.83
CA ARG A 220 -23.40 20.10 -34.77
C ARG A 220 -22.88 20.31 -33.35
N THR A 221 -23.66 20.97 -32.49
CA THR A 221 -23.32 21.18 -31.07
C THR A 221 -23.34 19.88 -30.27
N ALA A 222 -24.36 19.03 -30.43
CA ALA A 222 -24.42 17.73 -29.76
C ALA A 222 -23.24 16.82 -30.12
N ARG A 223 -22.86 16.78 -31.41
CA ARG A 223 -21.68 16.02 -31.88
C ARG A 223 -20.39 16.50 -31.21
N PHE A 224 -20.19 17.82 -31.10
CA PHE A 224 -18.99 18.37 -30.48
C PHE A 224 -18.90 18.02 -28.99
N VAL A 225 -19.99 18.16 -28.24
CA VAL A 225 -20.06 17.79 -26.81
C VAL A 225 -19.76 16.30 -26.59
N ILE A 226 -20.34 15.42 -27.40
CA ILE A 226 -20.11 13.96 -27.30
C ILE A 226 -18.64 13.61 -27.53
N VAL A 227 -18.00 14.21 -28.54
CA VAL A 227 -16.56 13.99 -28.82
C VAL A 227 -15.70 14.51 -27.66
N THR A 228 -15.96 15.70 -27.13
CA THR A 228 -15.20 16.26 -25.99
C THR A 228 -15.32 15.40 -24.74
N VAL A 229 -16.52 14.89 -24.42
CA VAL A 229 -16.72 13.98 -23.27
C VAL A 229 -15.98 12.66 -23.48
N PHE A 230 -16.01 12.09 -24.68
CA PHE A 230 -15.29 10.85 -24.99
C PHE A 230 -13.77 11.00 -24.87
N VAL A 231 -13.20 12.07 -25.43
CA VAL A 231 -11.76 12.38 -25.31
C VAL A 231 -11.36 12.60 -23.85
N GLY A 232 -12.17 13.31 -23.06
CA GLY A 232 -11.94 13.50 -21.62
C GLY A 232 -11.95 12.17 -20.84
N LEU A 233 -12.90 11.27 -21.14
CA LEU A 233 -12.98 9.95 -20.53
C LEU A 233 -11.76 9.08 -20.87
N CYS A 234 -11.33 9.06 -22.13
CA CYS A 234 -10.11 8.37 -22.56
C CYS A 234 -8.86 8.93 -21.84
N GLY A 235 -8.77 10.25 -21.67
CA GLY A 235 -7.71 10.90 -20.89
C GLY A 235 -7.68 10.42 -19.44
N VAL A 236 -8.82 10.44 -18.74
CA VAL A 236 -8.92 9.98 -17.34
C VAL A 236 -8.53 8.51 -17.19
N ILE A 237 -9.00 7.64 -18.10
CA ILE A 237 -8.64 6.21 -18.09
C ILE A 237 -7.14 6.02 -18.34
N GLY A 238 -6.55 6.77 -19.28
CA GLY A 238 -5.10 6.74 -19.54
C GLY A 238 -4.28 7.20 -18.33
N THR A 239 -4.68 8.28 -17.67
CA THR A 239 -4.01 8.78 -16.45
C THR A 239 -4.09 7.79 -15.30
N LEU A 240 -5.25 7.17 -15.07
CA LEU A 240 -5.42 6.11 -14.06
C LEU A 240 -4.56 4.88 -14.37
N GLY A 241 -4.52 4.45 -15.63
CA GLY A 241 -3.66 3.35 -16.09
C GLY A 241 -2.17 3.65 -15.90
N TYR A 242 -1.74 4.87 -16.20
CA TYR A 242 -0.35 5.33 -15.97
C TYR A 242 -0.01 5.36 -14.47
N TYR A 243 -0.88 5.91 -13.63
CA TYR A 243 -0.69 5.88 -12.17
C TYR A 243 -0.58 4.46 -11.63
N ALA A 244 -1.46 3.55 -12.07
CA ALA A 244 -1.42 2.14 -11.67
C ALA A 244 -0.15 1.42 -12.17
N TYR A 245 0.36 1.77 -13.34
CA TYR A 245 1.62 1.22 -13.87
C TYR A 245 2.83 1.70 -13.06
N VAL A 246 2.91 3.00 -12.76
CA VAL A 246 4.02 3.58 -11.99
C VAL A 246 4.03 3.09 -10.54
N THR A 247 2.89 3.04 -9.86
CA THR A 247 2.81 2.49 -8.49
C THR A 247 3.12 1.00 -8.46
N ARG A 248 2.69 0.23 -9.47
CA ARG A 248 3.04 -1.19 -9.60
C ARG A 248 4.54 -1.40 -9.79
N GLN A 249 5.22 -0.63 -10.65
CA GLN A 249 6.68 -0.71 -10.78
C GLN A 249 7.41 -0.35 -9.47
N ALA A 250 6.91 0.62 -8.71
CA ALA A 250 7.48 0.94 -7.39
C ALA A 250 7.31 -0.24 -6.42
N TYR A 251 6.12 -0.86 -6.38
CA TYR A 251 5.82 -2.01 -5.54
C TYR A 251 6.67 -3.24 -5.88
N GLU A 252 6.82 -3.56 -7.17
CA GLU A 252 7.62 -4.70 -7.66
C GLU A 252 9.13 -4.50 -7.35
N ARG A 253 9.64 -3.26 -7.40
CA ARG A 253 11.01 -2.92 -6.93
C ARG A 253 11.15 -3.08 -5.42
N GLN A 254 10.18 -2.61 -4.64
CA GLN A 254 10.21 -2.71 -3.18
C GLN A 254 10.11 -4.17 -2.73
N GLN A 255 9.30 -5.00 -3.41
CA GLN A 255 9.22 -6.44 -3.16
C GLN A 255 10.48 -7.19 -3.57
N THR A 256 11.14 -6.86 -4.68
CA THR A 256 12.42 -7.51 -5.06
C THR A 256 13.61 -7.06 -4.22
N LEU A 257 13.57 -5.86 -3.62
CA LEU A 257 14.52 -5.47 -2.58
C LEU A 257 14.25 -6.24 -1.27
N LEU A 258 12.98 -6.33 -0.84
CA LEU A 258 12.59 -7.04 0.37
C LEU A 258 12.82 -8.56 0.28
N SER A 259 12.57 -9.19 -0.88
CA SER A 259 12.85 -10.60 -1.08
C SER A 259 14.35 -10.86 -1.05
N LYS A 260 15.16 -10.01 -1.69
CA LYS A 260 16.63 -10.13 -1.66
C LYS A 260 17.21 -9.89 -0.27
N THR A 261 16.69 -8.96 0.53
CA THR A 261 17.14 -8.82 1.91
C THR A 261 16.71 -10.03 2.74
N LEU A 262 15.48 -10.54 2.62
CA LEU A 262 15.04 -11.77 3.30
C LEU A 262 15.82 -13.03 2.85
N GLU A 263 16.14 -13.16 1.57
CA GLU A 263 16.96 -14.25 1.02
C GLU A 263 18.40 -14.13 1.54
N SER A 264 18.99 -12.94 1.53
CA SER A 264 20.32 -12.72 2.12
C SER A 264 20.35 -12.93 3.63
N ALA A 265 19.29 -12.56 4.35
CA ALA A 265 19.17 -12.75 5.79
C ALA A 265 18.96 -14.22 6.14
N ARG A 266 18.18 -14.97 5.36
CA ARG A 266 18.03 -16.42 5.49
C ARG A 266 19.29 -17.18 5.12
N GLN A 267 20.00 -16.77 4.06
CA GLN A 267 21.31 -17.33 3.72
C GLN A 267 22.35 -17.00 4.80
N TRP A 268 22.29 -15.80 5.39
CA TRP A 268 23.14 -15.42 6.52
C TRP A 268 22.78 -16.21 7.78
N GLN A 269 21.49 -16.41 8.10
CA GLN A 269 21.05 -17.30 9.20
C GLN A 269 21.50 -18.73 8.96
N ALA A 270 21.27 -19.31 7.79
CA ALA A 270 21.73 -20.66 7.47
C ALA A 270 23.27 -20.77 7.50
N THR A 271 23.99 -19.72 7.10
CA THR A 271 25.46 -19.67 7.21
C THR A 271 25.92 -19.55 8.65
N LEU A 272 25.23 -18.77 9.50
CA LEU A 272 25.48 -18.68 10.95
C LEU A 272 25.09 -19.97 11.68
N GLU A 273 24.02 -20.64 11.28
CA GLU A 273 23.59 -21.93 11.82
C GLU A 273 24.57 -23.03 11.42
N HIS A 274 24.99 -23.09 10.15
CA HIS A 274 26.05 -24.00 9.73
C HIS A 274 27.41 -23.66 10.34
N ALA A 275 27.77 -22.39 10.52
CA ALA A 275 29.01 -21.99 11.18
C ALA A 275 28.98 -22.30 12.68
N THR A 276 27.89 -21.99 13.39
CA THR A 276 27.76 -22.32 14.82
C THR A 276 27.52 -23.81 15.06
N ALA A 277 26.90 -24.55 14.14
CA ALA A 277 26.84 -26.01 14.20
C ALA A 277 28.21 -26.64 13.91
N ALA A 278 28.96 -26.13 12.93
CA ALA A 278 30.32 -26.58 12.65
C ALA A 278 31.28 -26.23 13.79
N GLU A 279 31.14 -25.06 14.42
CA GLU A 279 31.97 -24.67 15.56
C GLU A 279 31.53 -25.39 16.85
N ARG A 280 30.24 -25.66 17.06
CA ARG A 280 29.78 -26.59 18.11
C ARG A 280 30.26 -28.01 17.87
N ALA A 281 30.29 -28.47 16.62
CA ALA A 281 30.82 -29.79 16.26
C ALA A 281 32.34 -29.85 16.50
N ARG A 282 33.10 -28.82 16.09
CA ARG A 282 34.53 -28.67 16.39
C ARG A 282 34.81 -28.57 17.87
N VAL A 283 34.00 -27.83 18.64
CA VAL A 283 34.14 -27.73 20.09
C VAL A 283 33.77 -29.04 20.77
N ALA A 284 32.76 -29.78 20.28
CA ALA A 284 32.44 -31.12 20.78
C ALA A 284 33.51 -32.17 20.39
N GLU A 285 34.07 -32.08 19.19
CA GLU A 285 35.19 -32.90 18.70
C GLU A 285 36.48 -32.58 19.47
N GLN A 286 36.77 -31.29 19.72
CA GLN A 286 37.88 -30.85 20.57
C GLN A 286 37.67 -31.25 22.02
N LEU A 287 36.47 -31.15 22.58
CA LEU A 287 36.16 -31.57 23.94
C LEU A 287 36.24 -33.08 24.09
N THR A 288 35.74 -33.87 23.13
CA THR A 288 35.87 -35.33 23.16
C THR A 288 37.30 -35.79 22.87
N ALA A 289 38.04 -35.12 21.99
CA ALA A 289 39.48 -35.33 21.80
C ALA A 289 40.28 -34.92 23.05
N HIS A 290 39.89 -33.87 23.78
CA HIS A 290 40.46 -33.52 25.09
C HIS A 290 40.05 -34.53 26.16
N GLU A 291 38.82 -35.05 26.21
CA GLU A 291 38.48 -36.12 27.15
C GLU A 291 39.28 -37.39 26.87
N VAL A 292 39.44 -37.77 25.60
CA VAL A 292 40.24 -38.93 25.18
C VAL A 292 41.72 -38.70 25.50
N GLU A 293 42.29 -37.54 25.15
CA GLU A 293 43.70 -37.25 25.40
C GLU A 293 43.99 -36.99 26.89
N VAL A 294 43.05 -36.45 27.67
CA VAL A 294 43.14 -36.36 29.15
C VAL A 294 43.02 -37.73 29.79
N ARG A 295 42.08 -38.60 29.36
CA ARG A 295 42.03 -40.00 29.84
C ARG A 295 43.29 -40.78 29.47
N ARG A 296 43.85 -40.52 28.28
CA ARG A 296 45.11 -41.10 27.81
C ARG A 296 46.32 -40.58 28.59
N LEU A 297 46.39 -39.28 28.84
CA LEU A 297 47.41 -38.67 29.69
C LEU A 297 47.30 -39.17 31.14
N LEU A 298 46.09 -39.35 31.67
CA LEU A 298 45.87 -39.95 32.99
C LEU A 298 46.31 -41.42 33.03
N ALA A 299 46.01 -42.21 31.99
CA ALA A 299 46.49 -43.60 31.88
C ALA A 299 48.02 -43.68 31.78
N LEU A 300 48.63 -42.86 30.91
CA LEU A 300 50.09 -42.73 30.79
C LEU A 300 50.72 -42.20 32.08
N LEU A 301 50.04 -41.35 32.85
CA LEU A 301 50.50 -40.86 34.15
C LEU A 301 50.41 -41.95 35.24
N ASP A 302 49.45 -42.87 35.18
CA ASP A 302 49.39 -44.02 36.11
C ASP A 302 50.43 -45.10 35.74
N GLU A 303 50.65 -45.32 34.45
CA GLU A 303 51.74 -46.14 33.92
C GLU A 303 53.12 -45.53 34.26
N GLN A 304 53.29 -44.22 34.17
CA GLN A 304 54.51 -43.53 34.61
C GLN A 304 54.63 -43.36 36.13
N ARG A 305 53.53 -43.30 36.90
CA ARG A 305 53.58 -43.36 38.37
C ARG A 305 54.11 -44.71 38.83
N SER A 306 53.66 -45.80 38.21
CA SER A 306 54.15 -47.15 38.48
C SER A 306 55.57 -47.39 37.94
N ALA A 307 56.03 -46.61 36.95
CA ALA A 307 57.41 -46.62 36.44
C ALA A 307 58.37 -45.56 37.08
N GLY A 308 57.92 -44.73 38.02
CA GLY A 308 58.78 -43.80 38.78
C GLY A 308 58.98 -42.39 38.21
N ALA A 309 57.91 -41.75 37.73
CA ALA A 309 57.93 -40.36 37.23
C ALA A 309 58.50 -39.33 38.23
N SER A 310 59.17 -38.30 37.70
CA SER A 310 59.60 -37.12 38.46
C SER A 310 58.38 -36.35 39.01
N PRO A 311 58.34 -36.01 40.31
CA PRO A 311 57.26 -35.19 40.86
C PRO A 311 57.12 -33.79 40.24
N GLN A 312 58.15 -33.30 39.54
CA GLN A 312 58.18 -31.94 38.98
C GLN A 312 57.28 -31.82 37.75
N ASP A 313 57.28 -32.81 36.85
CA ASP A 313 56.51 -32.77 35.60
C ASP A 313 55.02 -32.92 35.85
N VAL A 314 54.65 -33.78 36.80
CA VAL A 314 53.27 -33.91 37.30
C VAL A 314 52.79 -32.56 37.86
N GLN A 315 53.61 -31.90 38.71
CA GLN A 315 53.26 -30.57 39.21
C GLN A 315 53.17 -29.51 38.10
N ALA A 316 54.05 -29.52 37.10
CA ALA A 316 54.00 -28.58 35.99
C ALA A 316 52.71 -28.72 35.17
N LEU A 317 52.29 -29.96 34.88
CA LEU A 317 51.05 -30.22 34.14
C LEU A 317 49.81 -29.90 34.98
N THR A 318 49.78 -30.27 36.27
CA THR A 318 48.68 -29.91 37.19
C THR A 318 48.52 -28.39 37.32
N ARG A 319 49.62 -27.63 37.45
CA ARG A 319 49.56 -26.15 37.46
C ARG A 319 48.98 -25.60 36.16
N ARG A 320 49.27 -26.21 35.01
CA ARG A 320 48.76 -25.77 33.71
C ARG A 320 47.26 -26.02 33.56
N LEU A 321 46.76 -27.18 34.00
CA LEU A 321 45.32 -27.47 34.06
C LEU A 321 44.59 -26.51 35.02
N GLN A 322 45.10 -26.35 36.25
CA GLN A 322 44.56 -25.42 37.25
C GLN A 322 44.53 -23.96 36.74
N THR A 323 45.48 -23.57 35.88
CA THR A 323 45.48 -22.24 35.26
C THR A 323 44.30 -22.06 34.30
N LEU A 324 44.01 -23.07 33.46
CA LEU A 324 42.90 -23.03 32.49
C LEU A 324 41.53 -23.12 33.19
N GLU A 325 41.37 -24.03 34.15
CA GLU A 325 40.17 -24.10 35.00
C GLU A 325 39.90 -22.75 35.68
N ALA A 326 40.94 -22.13 36.24
CA ALA A 326 40.83 -20.82 36.85
C ALA A 326 40.57 -19.66 35.87
N GLU A 327 40.80 -19.81 34.56
CA GLU A 327 40.34 -18.83 33.57
C GLU A 327 38.84 -19.01 33.25
N GLN A 328 38.37 -20.25 33.10
CA GLN A 328 36.96 -20.53 32.85
C GLN A 328 36.07 -20.16 34.06
N THR A 329 36.42 -20.56 35.28
CA THR A 329 35.66 -20.18 36.49
C THR A 329 35.69 -18.67 36.74
N ARG A 330 36.74 -17.95 36.33
CA ARG A 330 36.77 -16.47 36.40
C ARG A 330 35.71 -15.85 35.50
N ALA A 331 35.52 -16.34 34.28
CA ALA A 331 34.52 -15.83 33.35
C ALA A 331 33.11 -15.89 33.95
N GLU A 332 32.72 -17.04 34.51
CA GLU A 332 31.45 -17.21 35.23
C GLU A 332 31.34 -16.28 36.45
N SER A 333 32.43 -16.13 37.21
CA SER A 333 32.45 -15.25 38.39
C SER A 333 32.22 -13.77 38.05
N LEU A 334 32.66 -13.32 36.87
CA LEU A 334 32.46 -11.96 36.38
C LEU A 334 31.02 -11.73 35.93
N ILE A 335 30.42 -12.69 35.21
CA ILE A 335 28.99 -12.66 34.84
C ILE A 335 28.14 -12.61 36.11
N LYS A 336 28.44 -13.45 37.12
CA LYS A 336 27.71 -13.50 38.39
C LYS A 336 27.89 -12.24 39.25
N ARG A 337 29.06 -11.60 39.21
CA ARG A 337 29.39 -10.40 40.01
C ARG A 337 28.89 -9.09 39.37
N TYR A 338 29.08 -8.94 38.06
CA TYR A 338 28.85 -7.69 37.34
C TYR A 338 27.68 -7.74 36.36
N GLY A 339 27.16 -8.93 36.00
CA GLY A 339 25.96 -9.06 35.16
C GLY A 339 24.78 -8.20 35.63
N PRO A 340 24.39 -8.22 36.92
CA PRO A 340 23.32 -7.36 37.44
C PRO A 340 23.60 -5.85 37.33
N ALA A 341 24.86 -5.44 37.22
CA ALA A 341 25.26 -4.04 37.05
C ALA A 341 25.13 -3.54 35.59
N VAL A 342 24.93 -4.45 34.63
CA VAL A 342 24.86 -4.15 33.20
C VAL A 342 23.41 -4.21 32.76
N CYS A 343 22.86 -3.06 32.40
CA CYS A 343 21.45 -2.85 32.07
C CYS A 343 21.25 -2.70 30.55
N LEU A 344 20.16 -3.24 30.04
CA LEU A 344 19.70 -2.96 28.69
C LEU A 344 19.15 -1.53 28.66
N LEU A 345 19.68 -0.69 27.78
CA LEU A 345 19.13 0.63 27.50
C LEU A 345 18.12 0.53 26.37
N TYR A 346 16.94 1.09 26.58
CA TYR A 346 15.91 1.32 25.56
C TYR A 346 15.59 2.81 25.53
N GLY A 347 15.64 3.41 24.34
CA GLY A 347 15.36 4.83 24.18
C GLY A 347 14.52 5.13 22.95
N THR A 348 13.87 6.29 22.96
CA THR A 348 13.14 6.84 21.83
C THR A 348 13.51 8.30 21.60
N TYR A 349 13.74 8.66 20.35
CA TYR A 349 14.02 10.03 19.93
C TYR A 349 13.21 10.39 18.70
N GLY A 350 13.15 11.67 18.36
CA GLY A 350 12.54 12.12 17.12
C GLY A 350 12.91 13.55 16.80
N PHE A 351 12.27 14.10 15.78
CA PHE A 351 12.51 15.45 15.28
C PHE A 351 11.27 16.33 15.44
N LEU A 352 11.45 17.54 15.97
CA LEU A 352 10.39 18.54 16.08
C LEU A 352 10.14 19.18 14.71
N GLU A 353 8.86 19.32 14.33
CA GLU A 353 8.47 19.97 13.08
C GLU A 353 8.52 21.51 13.20
N GLN A 354 8.93 22.17 12.12
CA GLN A 354 9.00 23.63 12.06
C GLN A 354 7.59 24.22 12.04
N GLY A 355 7.23 24.94 13.11
CA GLY A 355 5.90 25.55 13.27
C GLY A 355 4.85 24.67 13.96
N ALA A 356 5.23 23.52 14.53
CA ALA A 356 4.35 22.76 15.42
C ALA A 356 3.96 23.62 16.63
N ALA A 357 2.64 23.79 16.85
CA ALA A 357 2.09 24.71 17.84
C ALA A 357 1.57 24.03 19.12
N ASP A 358 1.73 22.71 19.25
CA ASP A 358 1.28 21.91 20.39
C ASP A 358 2.43 21.05 20.97
N ASP A 359 2.39 20.88 22.29
CA ASP A 359 3.19 20.07 23.25
C ASP A 359 4.73 19.90 23.12
N GLY A 360 5.32 20.13 21.94
CA GLY A 360 6.75 19.95 21.69
C GLY A 360 7.21 18.49 21.68
N THR A 361 6.34 17.53 21.37
CA THR A 361 6.70 16.13 21.08
C THR A 361 6.97 15.91 19.58
N PRO A 362 7.91 15.01 19.21
CA PRO A 362 8.08 14.60 17.82
C PRO A 362 6.90 13.76 17.32
N ALA A 363 6.37 14.10 16.14
CA ALA A 363 5.29 13.35 15.49
C ALA A 363 5.68 11.92 15.05
N VAL A 364 6.98 11.66 14.92
CA VAL A 364 7.56 10.33 14.67
C VAL A 364 8.62 10.06 15.72
N LEU A 365 8.52 8.90 16.38
CA LEU A 365 9.53 8.38 17.30
C LEU A 365 10.30 7.25 16.62
N LEU A 366 11.59 7.19 16.90
CA LEU A 366 12.53 6.19 16.44
C LEU A 366 13.07 5.47 17.68
N ASP A 367 12.80 4.17 17.78
CA ASP A 367 13.29 3.33 18.86
C ASP A 367 14.77 2.97 18.64
N TYR A 368 15.52 2.86 19.72
CA TYR A 368 16.88 2.32 19.71
C TYR A 368 17.21 1.58 21.00
N MET A 369 18.23 0.72 20.92
CA MET A 369 18.68 -0.11 22.03
C MET A 369 20.19 -0.06 22.16
N GLY A 370 20.68 -0.22 23.39
CA GLY A 370 22.10 -0.28 23.72
C GLY A 370 22.34 -0.93 25.07
N THR A 371 23.57 -0.85 25.55
CA THR A 371 23.99 -1.33 26.86
C THR A 371 24.48 -0.15 27.70
N GLY A 372 24.28 -0.20 29.01
CA GLY A 372 24.88 0.75 29.95
C GLY A 372 25.11 0.09 31.30
N PHE A 373 26.05 0.59 32.09
CA PHE A 373 26.45 -0.09 33.32
C PHE A 373 26.69 0.83 34.51
N LEU A 374 26.32 0.35 35.71
CA LEU A 374 26.38 1.10 36.96
C LEU A 374 27.81 1.20 37.51
N VAL A 375 28.27 2.42 37.80
CA VAL A 375 29.62 2.68 38.34
C VAL A 375 29.62 3.25 39.77
N GLU A 376 28.52 3.87 40.22
CA GLU A 376 28.35 4.30 41.60
C GLU A 376 26.97 3.88 42.17
N PRO A 377 26.87 3.58 43.49
CA PRO A 377 25.58 3.31 44.15
C PRO A 377 24.64 4.52 44.18
N SER A 378 25.15 5.71 43.84
CA SER A 378 24.38 6.94 43.62
C SER A 378 23.44 6.85 42.41
N GLY A 379 23.61 5.85 41.53
CA GLY A 379 22.85 5.70 40.29
C GLY A 379 23.59 6.18 39.03
N GLN A 380 24.87 6.54 39.12
CA GLN A 380 25.64 6.91 37.93
C GLN A 380 25.90 5.70 37.02
N LEU A 381 25.56 5.86 35.75
CA LEU A 381 25.66 4.85 34.70
C LEU A 381 26.59 5.37 33.58
N VAL A 382 27.42 4.47 33.03
CA VAL A 382 28.28 4.75 31.88
C VAL A 382 27.71 4.07 30.63
N THR A 383 27.76 4.77 29.50
CA THR A 383 27.43 4.25 28.17
C THR A 383 28.08 5.12 27.07
N ASN A 384 27.77 4.88 25.79
CA ASN A 384 28.24 5.70 24.68
C ASN A 384 27.50 7.06 24.58
N ARG A 385 28.12 8.05 23.94
CA ARG A 385 27.45 9.33 23.64
C ARG A 385 26.27 9.12 22.71
N HIS A 386 26.43 8.30 21.68
CA HIS A 386 25.35 8.03 20.71
C HIS A 386 24.12 7.31 21.32
N LEU A 387 24.17 6.87 22.58
CA LEU A 387 23.01 6.33 23.29
C LEU A 387 22.28 7.39 24.15
N MET A 388 22.87 8.57 24.34
CA MET A 388 22.24 9.77 24.89
C MET A 388 21.86 10.78 23.79
N GLU A 389 22.58 10.76 22.67
CA GLU A 389 22.38 11.61 21.48
C GLU A 389 22.31 10.74 20.20
N PRO A 390 21.26 9.92 19.99
CA PRO A 390 21.17 8.96 18.88
C PRO A 390 21.32 9.59 17.48
N TRP A 391 20.92 10.85 17.33
CA TRP A 391 21.10 11.62 16.09
C TRP A 391 22.57 11.97 15.77
N SER A 392 23.52 11.75 16.68
CA SER A 392 24.93 12.14 16.50
C SER A 392 25.71 11.23 15.55
N MET A 393 25.21 10.02 15.27
CA MET A 393 25.88 9.04 14.42
C MET A 393 25.04 8.51 13.25
N ASP A 394 23.74 8.79 13.22
CA ASP A 394 22.88 8.48 12.07
C ASP A 394 22.97 9.56 10.98
N LYS A 395 23.04 9.12 9.72
CA LYS A 395 23.09 9.98 8.54
C LYS A 395 21.75 10.60 8.20
N GLN A 396 20.65 9.88 8.39
CA GLN A 396 19.31 10.42 8.11
C GLN A 396 18.97 11.54 9.09
N SER A 397 19.34 11.35 10.36
CA SER A 397 19.32 12.36 11.41
C SER A 397 20.15 13.59 11.06
N ALA A 398 21.38 13.43 10.54
CA ALA A 398 22.19 14.55 10.08
C ALA A 398 21.53 15.35 8.94
N GLU A 399 20.86 14.68 7.99
CA GLU A 399 20.07 15.33 6.92
C GLU A 399 18.82 16.05 7.48
N MET A 400 18.14 15.49 8.49
CA MET A 400 17.03 16.16 9.19
C MET A 400 17.49 17.41 9.96
N ILE A 401 18.66 17.36 10.60
CA ILE A 401 19.26 18.50 11.29
C ILE A 401 19.67 19.58 10.27
N ALA A 402 20.25 19.18 9.13
CA ALA A 402 20.63 20.11 8.06
C ALA A 402 19.44 20.83 7.41
N THR A 403 18.24 20.22 7.42
CA THR A 403 16.97 20.89 7.03
C THR A 403 16.35 21.73 8.15
N GLY A 404 17.04 21.87 9.29
CA GLY A 404 16.64 22.73 10.40
C GLY A 404 15.60 22.13 11.35
N ARG A 405 15.43 20.80 11.36
CA ARG A 405 14.63 20.12 12.39
C ARG A 405 15.44 19.96 13.67
N GLN A 406 14.82 20.21 14.82
CA GLN A 406 15.50 20.02 16.11
C GLN A 406 15.32 18.58 16.59
N PRO A 407 16.40 17.83 16.89
CA PRO A 407 16.30 16.51 17.49
C PRO A 407 15.89 16.63 18.97
N LYS A 408 15.12 15.66 19.46
CA LYS A 408 14.73 15.55 20.87
C LYS A 408 14.82 14.09 21.31
N LEU A 409 15.56 13.83 22.38
CA LEU A 409 15.44 12.58 23.15
C LEU A 409 14.12 12.65 23.94
N VAL A 410 13.25 11.65 23.75
CA VAL A 410 11.89 11.64 24.32
C VAL A 410 11.78 10.67 25.48
N THR A 411 12.49 9.55 25.44
CA THR A 411 12.57 8.58 26.53
C THR A 411 13.93 7.89 26.52
N LEU A 412 14.50 7.64 27.70
CA LEU A 412 15.61 6.71 27.87
C LEU A 412 15.44 5.95 29.20
N LEU A 413 15.41 4.64 29.12
CA LEU A 413 15.12 3.72 30.21
C LEU A 413 16.23 2.68 30.34
N ALA A 414 16.68 2.43 31.56
CA ALA A 414 17.55 1.32 31.90
C ALA A 414 16.73 0.17 32.49
N HIS A 415 16.81 -0.98 31.84
CA HIS A 415 16.27 -2.25 32.32
C HIS A 415 17.43 -3.11 32.86
N CYS A 416 17.61 -3.10 34.17
CA CYS A 416 18.69 -3.84 34.84
C CYS A 416 18.22 -5.26 35.23
N PRO A 417 19.09 -6.28 35.19
CA PRO A 417 18.72 -7.65 35.55
C PRO A 417 18.12 -7.75 36.96
N GLY A 418 17.06 -8.55 37.09
CA GLY A 418 16.28 -8.70 38.33
C GLY A 418 15.31 -7.55 38.64
N GLN A 419 15.33 -6.43 37.91
CA GLN A 419 14.37 -5.33 38.07
C GLN A 419 13.20 -5.47 37.09
N THR A 420 11.98 -5.56 37.62
CA THR A 420 10.74 -5.70 36.80
C THR A 420 10.21 -4.35 36.30
N THR A 421 10.67 -3.24 36.89
CA THR A 421 10.37 -1.85 36.50
C THR A 421 11.61 -1.18 35.89
N PRO A 422 11.48 -0.47 34.75
CA PRO A 422 12.57 0.35 34.24
C PRO A 422 12.92 1.52 35.15
N LEU A 423 14.20 1.91 35.14
CA LEU A 423 14.70 3.13 35.76
C LEU A 423 14.87 4.21 34.68
N THR A 424 14.47 5.46 34.96
CA THR A 424 14.65 6.57 34.02
C THR A 424 16.12 7.00 34.00
N VAL A 425 16.69 7.21 32.81
CA VAL A 425 18.06 7.71 32.65
C VAL A 425 18.03 9.18 32.25
N SER A 426 18.64 10.05 33.05
CA SER A 426 18.90 11.45 32.66
C SER A 426 20.37 11.63 32.26
N VAL A 427 20.65 12.54 31.32
CA VAL A 427 22.02 12.83 30.87
C VAL A 427 22.71 13.72 31.92
N VAL A 428 23.87 13.30 32.43
CA VAL A 428 24.70 14.11 33.34
C VAL A 428 25.79 14.85 32.56
N ARG A 429 26.46 14.14 31.64
CA ARG A 429 27.52 14.69 30.78
C ARG A 429 27.77 13.78 29.58
N ALA A 430 27.87 14.35 28.37
CA ALA A 430 28.44 13.70 27.20
C ALA A 430 29.84 14.26 26.90
N SER A 431 30.65 13.53 26.11
CA SER A 431 31.99 13.97 25.69
C SER A 431 32.01 14.48 24.25
N ASP A 432 32.66 15.62 24.01
CA ASP A 432 32.86 16.18 22.67
C ASP A 432 34.08 15.61 21.92
N GLN A 433 34.85 14.71 22.55
CA GLN A 433 36.08 14.15 21.96
C GLN A 433 36.02 12.63 21.74
N VAL A 434 35.17 11.91 22.48
CA VAL A 434 35.02 10.46 22.40
C VAL A 434 33.56 10.04 22.57
N ASP A 435 33.21 8.86 22.08
CA ASP A 435 31.85 8.31 22.16
C ASP A 435 31.54 7.75 23.57
N LEU A 436 31.45 8.64 24.56
CA LEU A 436 31.12 8.32 25.95
C LEU A 436 30.17 9.35 26.56
N ALA A 437 29.27 8.88 27.43
CA ALA A 437 28.44 9.71 28.27
C ALA A 437 28.19 9.06 29.65
N ILE A 438 27.92 9.93 30.63
CA ILE A 438 27.49 9.60 31.98
C ILE A 438 26.00 9.93 32.08
N GLY A 439 25.21 8.92 32.46
CA GLY A 439 23.81 9.05 32.84
C GLY A 439 23.61 8.95 34.35
N GLN A 440 22.46 9.39 34.83
CA GLN A 440 22.00 9.23 36.20
C GLN A 440 20.67 8.46 36.18
N LEU A 441 20.61 7.36 36.93
CA LEU A 441 19.38 6.58 37.13
C LEU A 441 18.48 7.26 38.17
N SER A 442 17.19 7.30 37.87
CA SER A 442 16.15 7.81 38.76
C SER A 442 14.97 6.81 38.81
N PRO A 443 14.63 6.28 40.00
CA PRO A 443 15.38 6.37 41.26
C PRO A 443 16.76 5.68 41.18
N PRO A 444 17.70 5.97 42.10
CA PRO A 444 18.92 5.18 42.25
C PRO A 444 18.60 3.70 42.55
N PRO A 445 19.27 2.73 41.91
CA PRO A 445 18.99 1.32 42.09
C PRO A 445 19.46 0.81 43.46
N THR A 446 18.61 0.03 44.14
CA THR A 446 18.97 -0.68 45.37
C THR A 446 19.34 -2.13 45.07
N GLY A 447 20.31 -2.68 45.82
CA GLY A 447 20.76 -4.08 45.69
C GLY A 447 21.59 -4.40 44.44
N ILE A 448 21.77 -3.46 43.50
CA ILE A 448 22.58 -3.64 42.30
C ILE A 448 24.07 -3.36 42.61
N PRO A 449 25.00 -4.27 42.26
CA PRO A 449 26.44 -4.05 42.41
C PRO A 449 26.96 -3.02 41.39
N THR A 450 28.10 -2.41 41.66
CA THR A 450 28.77 -1.47 40.75
C THR A 450 30.02 -2.09 40.10
N ILE A 451 30.32 -1.72 38.87
CA ILE A 451 31.61 -2.01 38.22
C ILE A 451 32.61 -0.92 38.64
N PRO A 452 33.70 -1.28 39.36
CA PRO A 452 34.63 -0.29 39.88
C PRO A 452 35.60 0.19 38.78
N LEU A 453 35.74 1.50 38.61
CA LEU A 453 36.64 2.13 37.63
C LEU A 453 38.12 2.11 38.06
N MET A 454 38.61 0.95 38.52
CA MET A 454 39.99 0.71 38.93
C MET A 454 40.97 1.07 37.82
N ARG A 455 42.12 1.65 38.14
CA ARG A 455 43.21 1.84 37.16
C ARG A 455 43.75 0.46 36.77
N PRO A 456 43.86 0.13 35.47
CA PRO A 456 44.58 -1.06 35.03
C PRO A 456 45.98 -1.11 35.63
N SER A 457 46.37 -2.25 36.21
CA SER A 457 47.69 -2.43 36.85
C SER A 457 48.85 -2.50 35.85
N ALA A 458 48.53 -2.68 34.56
CA ALA A 458 49.39 -2.56 33.40
C ALA A 458 48.54 -1.96 32.26
N GLN A 459 49.18 -1.41 31.22
CA GLN A 459 48.44 -1.05 30.01
C GLN A 459 48.00 -2.34 29.29
N PRO A 460 46.77 -2.40 28.71
CA PRO A 460 46.35 -3.53 27.90
C PRO A 460 47.28 -3.75 26.71
N ALA A 461 47.53 -5.00 26.35
CA ALA A 461 48.45 -5.37 25.27
C ALA A 461 47.80 -6.29 24.22
N ALA A 462 48.30 -6.24 22.99
CA ALA A 462 47.86 -7.14 21.91
C ALA A 462 48.09 -8.62 22.29
N GLY A 463 47.12 -9.47 21.98
CA GLY A 463 47.08 -10.88 22.37
C GLY A 463 46.53 -11.17 23.78
N GLU A 464 46.24 -10.14 24.60
CA GLU A 464 45.54 -10.38 25.88
C GLU A 464 44.04 -10.65 25.65
N PRO A 465 43.46 -11.71 26.26
CA PRO A 465 42.03 -11.95 26.17
C PRO A 465 41.19 -10.97 26.98
N VAL A 466 40.01 -10.68 26.43
CA VAL A 466 39.02 -9.73 26.93
C VAL A 466 37.64 -10.35 26.98
N MET A 467 36.80 -9.83 27.87
CA MET A 467 35.37 -10.15 27.96
C MET A 467 34.55 -8.87 27.77
N VAL A 468 33.66 -8.86 26.78
CA VAL A 468 32.58 -7.86 26.65
C VAL A 468 31.33 -8.43 27.31
N LEU A 469 30.63 -7.65 28.14
CA LEU A 469 29.41 -8.10 28.83
C LEU A 469 28.25 -7.14 28.51
N GLY A 470 27.20 -7.59 27.82
CA GLY A 470 26.08 -6.72 27.42
C GLY A 470 25.03 -7.37 26.53
N TYR A 471 24.35 -6.58 25.71
CA TYR A 471 23.14 -7.00 24.97
C TYR A 471 23.32 -6.97 23.44
N PRO A 472 24.15 -7.85 22.84
CA PRO A 472 24.21 -8.00 21.38
C PRO A 472 22.83 -8.39 20.83
N THR A 473 22.48 -7.84 19.68
CA THR A 473 21.14 -7.85 19.03
C THR A 473 19.98 -7.35 19.90
N GLY A 474 20.24 -6.76 21.07
CA GLY A 474 19.21 -6.18 21.95
C GLY A 474 18.10 -7.17 22.30
N VAL A 475 16.85 -6.79 22.02
CA VAL A 475 15.66 -7.63 22.26
C VAL A 475 15.65 -8.91 21.43
N GLU A 476 16.17 -8.91 20.20
CA GLU A 476 16.18 -10.12 19.35
C GLU A 476 17.02 -11.23 20.00
N GLY A 477 18.19 -10.87 20.53
CA GLY A 477 19.09 -11.77 21.25
C GLY A 477 18.59 -12.22 22.62
N LEU A 478 17.64 -11.48 23.21
CA LEU A 478 16.91 -11.93 24.40
C LEU A 478 15.81 -12.93 24.04
N LEU A 479 15.01 -12.64 23.00
CA LEU A 479 13.93 -13.52 22.52
C LEU A 479 14.46 -14.87 22.02
N ALA A 480 15.57 -14.87 21.28
CA ALA A 480 16.24 -16.08 20.79
C ALA A 480 16.87 -16.98 21.88
N ARG A 481 16.73 -16.60 23.17
CA ARG A 481 17.15 -17.36 24.35
C ARG A 481 15.96 -17.83 25.20
N MET A 482 14.73 -17.67 24.72
CA MET A 482 13.50 -18.12 25.37
C MET A 482 12.90 -19.30 24.62
N ASP A 483 12.02 -20.03 25.29
CA ASP A 483 11.15 -21.02 24.65
C ASP A 483 10.22 -20.32 23.63
N ASP A 484 10.11 -20.85 22.40
CA ASP A 484 9.38 -20.21 21.29
C ASP A 484 7.96 -19.76 21.67
N ALA A 485 7.24 -20.59 22.43
CA ALA A 485 5.89 -20.29 22.90
C ALA A 485 5.82 -19.06 23.81
N VAL A 486 6.86 -18.83 24.63
CA VAL A 486 6.99 -17.63 25.47
C VAL A 486 7.33 -16.44 24.58
N ALA A 487 8.37 -16.54 23.74
CA ALA A 487 8.79 -15.46 22.85
C ALA A 487 7.64 -14.95 21.95
N ILE A 488 6.91 -15.87 21.30
CA ILE A 488 5.74 -15.57 20.47
C ILE A 488 4.63 -14.91 21.31
N GLY A 489 4.37 -15.40 22.53
CA GLY A 489 3.40 -14.80 23.44
C GLY A 489 3.73 -13.35 23.80
N LEU A 490 4.99 -13.06 24.14
CA LEU A 490 5.43 -11.69 24.46
C LEU A 490 5.32 -10.75 23.25
N ILE A 491 5.71 -11.21 22.05
CA ILE A 491 5.59 -10.45 20.79
C ILE A 491 4.12 -10.12 20.48
N GLN A 492 3.23 -11.11 20.58
CA GLN A 492 1.79 -10.93 20.35
C GLN A 492 1.15 -9.98 21.38
N GLN A 493 1.56 -10.06 22.64
CA GLN A 493 1.10 -9.16 23.70
C GLN A 493 1.61 -7.73 23.51
N ALA A 494 2.85 -7.55 23.01
CA ALA A 494 3.46 -6.26 22.74
C ALA A 494 2.88 -5.52 21.52
N ARG A 495 2.28 -6.23 20.56
CA ARG A 495 1.63 -5.64 19.37
C ARG A 495 2.52 -4.65 18.59
N ASN A 496 3.78 -5.00 18.41
CA ASN A 496 4.84 -4.20 17.78
C ASN A 496 5.30 -2.94 18.55
N ASP A 497 4.84 -2.69 19.78
CA ASP A 497 5.44 -1.71 20.69
C ASP A 497 6.71 -2.31 21.32
N LEU A 498 7.89 -1.84 20.90
CA LEU A 498 9.17 -2.35 21.39
C LEU A 498 9.39 -2.00 22.88
N GLY A 499 8.95 -0.82 23.34
CA GLY A 499 9.05 -0.42 24.73
C GLY A 499 8.19 -1.26 25.66
N LEU A 500 7.00 -1.67 25.20
CA LEU A 500 6.17 -2.65 25.88
C LEU A 500 6.81 -4.04 25.86
N LEU A 501 7.39 -4.47 24.72
CA LEU A 501 8.09 -5.75 24.61
C LEU A 501 9.26 -5.85 25.61
N VAL A 502 10.12 -4.84 25.70
CA VAL A 502 11.20 -4.80 26.71
C VAL A 502 10.64 -4.88 28.14
N ARG A 503 9.54 -4.17 28.44
CA ARG A 503 8.88 -4.21 29.76
C ARG A 503 8.28 -5.59 30.08
N LEU A 504 7.78 -6.32 29.09
CA LEU A 504 7.29 -7.69 29.28
C LEU A 504 8.47 -8.65 29.54
N ILE A 505 9.53 -8.57 28.74
CA ILE A 505 10.76 -9.36 28.93
C ILE A 505 11.42 -9.10 30.30
N ALA A 506 11.33 -7.88 30.82
CA ALA A 506 11.76 -7.53 32.18
C ALA A 506 10.94 -8.23 33.28
N ARG A 507 9.61 -8.34 33.10
CA ARG A 507 8.70 -9.00 34.06
C ARG A 507 8.91 -10.51 34.13
N GLU A 508 9.23 -11.14 33.01
CA GLU A 508 9.65 -12.55 32.95
C GLU A 508 11.05 -12.80 33.55
N GLY A 509 11.73 -11.75 34.03
CA GLY A 509 13.08 -11.86 34.60
C GLY A 509 14.17 -12.26 33.60
N ARG A 510 13.89 -12.19 32.29
CA ARG A 510 14.77 -12.70 31.22
C ARG A 510 15.80 -11.68 30.71
N ILE A 511 15.79 -10.43 31.18
CA ILE A 511 16.82 -9.43 30.86
C ILE A 511 18.12 -9.80 31.59
N TRP A 512 19.01 -10.49 30.87
CA TRP A 512 20.36 -10.86 31.34
C TRP A 512 21.40 -10.68 30.22
N PRO A 513 22.52 -9.99 30.48
CA PRO A 513 23.56 -9.78 29.48
C PRO A 513 24.22 -11.09 29.05
N LEU A 514 24.84 -11.06 27.89
CA LEU A 514 25.70 -12.10 27.35
C LEU A 514 27.17 -11.70 27.54
N ALA A 515 28.01 -12.66 27.89
CA ALA A 515 29.46 -12.51 27.82
C ALA A 515 29.95 -12.95 26.44
N MET A 516 30.72 -12.09 25.79
CA MET A 516 31.40 -12.35 24.52
C MET A 516 32.91 -12.28 24.80
N GLN A 517 33.64 -13.32 24.42
CA GLN A 517 35.09 -13.41 24.63
C GLN A 517 35.85 -13.15 23.32
N GLY A 518 37.09 -12.71 23.44
CA GLY A 518 38.03 -12.48 22.35
C GLY A 518 39.39 -12.04 22.87
N HIS A 519 40.24 -11.52 21.99
CA HIS A 519 41.58 -11.01 22.28
C HIS A 519 41.76 -9.60 21.73
N ILE A 520 42.62 -8.81 22.38
CA ILE A 520 43.05 -7.51 21.87
C ILE A 520 43.86 -7.72 20.60
N ALA A 521 43.40 -7.14 19.49
CA ALA A 521 44.10 -7.13 18.22
C ALA A 521 45.16 -6.01 18.18
N ASP A 522 44.81 -4.82 18.68
CA ASP A 522 45.72 -3.65 18.74
C ASP A 522 45.24 -2.62 19.78
N VAL A 523 46.14 -1.74 20.22
CA VAL A 523 45.88 -0.65 21.18
C VAL A 523 46.40 0.65 20.62
N VAL A 524 45.48 1.51 20.16
CA VAL A 524 45.80 2.77 19.47
C VAL A 524 45.31 3.98 20.28
N PRO A 525 45.77 5.22 20.00
CA PRO A 525 45.30 6.40 20.71
C PRO A 525 43.77 6.50 20.77
N ASN A 526 43.23 6.53 21.98
CA ASN A 526 41.80 6.56 22.32
C ASN A 526 40.94 5.35 21.86
N ARG A 527 41.52 4.20 21.42
CA ARG A 527 40.75 2.98 21.09
C ARG A 527 41.51 1.68 21.42
N ILE A 528 40.80 0.70 21.98
CA ILE A 528 41.23 -0.70 22.03
C ILE A 528 40.48 -1.47 20.95
N LEU A 529 41.20 -2.23 20.11
CA LEU A 529 40.63 -3.09 19.06
C LEU A 529 40.69 -4.55 19.52
N TYR A 530 39.64 -5.33 19.28
CA TYR A 530 39.58 -6.74 19.69
C TYR A 530 38.64 -7.56 18.80
N ASP A 531 38.82 -8.88 18.76
CA ASP A 531 38.06 -9.80 17.90
C ASP A 531 36.76 -10.36 18.55
N ALA A 532 36.47 -9.98 19.80
CA ALA A 532 35.25 -10.42 20.49
C ALA A 532 33.99 -10.02 19.70
N GLN A 533 33.25 -11.04 19.26
CA GLN A 533 32.13 -10.86 18.33
C GLN A 533 30.96 -10.15 19.02
N THR A 534 30.61 -8.96 18.52
CA THR A 534 29.47 -8.15 18.98
C THR A 534 28.61 -7.69 17.80
N THR A 535 27.40 -7.22 18.10
CA THR A 535 26.43 -6.68 17.13
C THR A 535 25.73 -5.46 17.72
N GLY A 536 24.86 -4.80 16.94
CA GLY A 536 24.04 -3.67 17.42
C GLY A 536 23.28 -4.00 18.71
N GLY A 537 23.16 -3.03 19.62
CA GLY A 537 22.72 -3.24 21.00
C GLY A 537 23.87 -3.52 21.99
N GLY A 538 24.99 -4.06 21.50
CA GLY A 538 26.21 -4.24 22.29
C GLY A 538 26.93 -2.93 22.65
N SER A 539 26.67 -1.83 21.93
CA SER A 539 27.24 -0.50 22.19
C SER A 539 27.00 -0.09 23.66
N GLY A 540 28.03 0.41 24.33
CA GLY A 540 28.03 0.81 25.73
C GLY A 540 28.36 -0.33 26.71
N SER A 541 28.61 -1.55 26.22
CA SER A 541 29.02 -2.69 27.07
C SER A 541 30.37 -2.47 27.74
N PRO A 542 30.53 -2.78 29.04
CA PRO A 542 31.84 -2.87 29.67
C PRO A 542 32.71 -3.96 29.04
N VAL A 543 34.01 -3.68 28.93
CA VAL A 543 35.06 -4.58 28.43
C VAL A 543 36.09 -4.82 29.52
N PHE A 544 36.27 -6.08 29.92
CA PHE A 544 37.14 -6.51 31.01
C PHE A 544 38.41 -7.22 30.51
N ASP A 545 39.51 -7.11 31.27
CA ASP A 545 40.72 -7.93 31.10
C ASP A 545 40.58 -9.33 31.74
N ARG A 546 41.64 -10.16 31.62
CA ARG A 546 41.76 -11.51 32.27
C ARG A 546 41.54 -11.49 33.80
N ARG A 547 41.67 -10.33 34.44
CA ARG A 547 41.63 -10.14 35.90
C ARG A 547 40.26 -9.66 36.38
N GLY A 548 39.38 -9.24 35.47
CA GLY A 548 38.11 -8.60 35.79
C GLY A 548 38.19 -7.07 35.97
N THR A 549 39.30 -6.45 35.57
CA THR A 549 39.44 -4.99 35.52
C THR A 549 38.70 -4.46 34.31
N LEU A 550 37.86 -3.44 34.48
CA LEU A 550 37.30 -2.72 33.33
C LEU A 550 38.43 -1.96 32.62
N ILE A 551 38.63 -2.20 31.32
CA ILE A 551 39.66 -1.57 30.49
C ILE A 551 39.09 -0.68 29.38
N ALA A 552 37.87 -0.97 28.89
CA ALA A 552 37.22 -0.18 27.86
C ALA A 552 35.68 -0.29 27.91
N ILE A 553 35.03 0.51 27.07
CA ILE A 553 33.58 0.52 26.83
C ILE A 553 33.39 0.32 25.33
N HIS A 554 32.73 -0.77 24.94
CA HIS A 554 32.46 -1.08 23.53
C HIS A 554 31.66 0.05 22.88
N SER A 555 32.00 0.43 21.64
CA SER A 555 31.29 1.48 20.90
C SER A 555 30.64 0.93 19.63
N ALA A 556 31.41 0.28 18.73
CA ALA A 556 30.84 -0.43 17.58
C ALA A 556 31.81 -1.48 16.98
N THR A 557 31.37 -2.10 15.88
CA THR A 557 32.02 -3.23 15.20
C THR A 557 32.25 -2.93 13.71
N MET A 558 33.46 -3.17 13.20
CA MET A 558 33.82 -2.94 11.81
C MET A 558 33.60 -4.19 10.96
N THR A 559 32.39 -4.33 10.41
CA THR A 559 31.97 -5.50 9.61
C THR A 559 32.77 -5.73 8.32
N ARG A 560 33.45 -4.71 7.78
CA ARG A 560 34.20 -4.80 6.49
C ARG A 560 35.53 -5.58 6.59
N PHE A 561 36.05 -5.83 7.79
CA PHE A 561 37.36 -6.47 8.02
C PHE A 561 37.27 -7.58 9.08
N GLY A 562 36.42 -8.58 8.87
CA GLY A 562 36.35 -9.74 9.77
C GLY A 562 35.85 -9.42 11.18
N ALA A 563 34.86 -8.54 11.31
CA ALA A 563 34.15 -8.23 12.55
C ALA A 563 35.03 -7.74 13.73
N VAL A 564 36.11 -7.00 13.46
CA VAL A 564 36.90 -6.33 14.53
C VAL A 564 36.03 -5.33 15.30
N SER A 565 35.91 -5.55 16.60
CA SER A 565 35.23 -4.68 17.55
C SER A 565 36.16 -3.61 18.10
N PHE A 566 35.63 -2.44 18.47
CA PHE A 566 36.40 -1.41 19.15
C PHE A 566 35.69 -0.84 20.40
N GLY A 567 36.50 -0.47 21.38
CA GLY A 567 36.05 0.19 22.61
C GLY A 567 36.87 1.43 22.96
N VAL A 568 36.23 2.39 23.65
CA VAL A 568 36.89 3.59 24.19
C VAL A 568 37.56 3.22 25.53
N PRO A 569 38.84 3.56 25.77
CA PRO A 569 39.56 3.24 27.01
C PRO A 569 38.89 3.81 28.27
N VAL A 570 38.92 3.04 29.37
CA VAL A 570 38.28 3.37 30.66
C VAL A 570 38.80 4.68 31.26
N GLU A 571 40.03 5.09 30.94
CA GLU A 571 40.64 6.36 31.32
C GLU A 571 39.73 7.55 31.00
N ARG A 572 39.09 7.52 29.82
CA ARG A 572 38.21 8.59 29.34
C ARG A 572 36.90 8.72 30.09
N VAL A 573 36.49 7.70 30.86
CA VAL A 573 35.36 7.83 31.79
C VAL A 573 35.74 8.69 32.99
N ARG A 574 36.98 8.59 33.48
CA ARG A 574 37.44 9.37 34.64
C ARG A 574 37.52 10.87 34.33
N ASP A 575 37.87 11.22 33.09
CA ASP A 575 37.84 12.59 32.58
C ASP A 575 36.41 13.19 32.60
N LEU A 576 35.37 12.35 32.57
CA LEU A 576 33.96 12.76 32.48
C LEU A 576 33.20 12.70 33.81
N LEU A 577 33.66 11.92 34.80
CA LEU A 577 32.98 11.89 36.10
C LEU A 577 33.11 13.23 36.86
N PRO A 578 32.10 13.60 37.67
CA PRO A 578 32.21 14.76 38.54
C PRO A 578 33.28 14.51 39.60
N THR A 579 34.32 15.35 39.63
CA THR A 579 35.33 15.33 40.71
C THR A 579 34.64 15.46 42.06
N ARG A 580 34.83 14.47 42.95
CA ARG A 580 34.27 14.49 44.30
C ARG A 580 34.61 15.80 44.99
N ARG A 581 33.59 16.61 45.31
CA ARG A 581 33.71 17.58 46.41
C ARG A 581 33.98 16.76 47.66
N SER A 582 35.18 16.90 48.21
CA SER A 582 35.46 16.47 49.58
C SER A 582 34.48 17.18 50.50
N VAL A 583 33.60 16.42 51.15
CA VAL A 583 32.87 16.93 52.31
C VAL A 583 33.93 17.39 53.32
N PRO A 584 33.93 18.67 53.76
CA PRO A 584 34.83 19.09 54.81
C PRO A 584 34.58 18.22 56.04
N SER A 585 35.62 17.57 56.56
CA SER A 585 35.54 16.94 57.87
C SER A 585 35.10 18.00 58.89
N SER A 586 34.07 17.69 59.70
CA SER A 586 33.63 18.55 60.78
C SER A 586 34.83 19.03 61.61
N PRO A 587 34.85 20.29 62.09
CA PRO A 587 35.82 20.69 63.10
C PRO A 587 35.66 19.77 64.33
N PRO A 588 36.75 19.51 65.09
CA PRO A 588 36.65 18.77 66.34
C PRO A 588 35.77 19.51 67.35
N ASP A 589 35.02 18.76 68.14
CA ASP A 589 34.18 19.31 69.21
C ASP A 589 35.01 20.08 70.26
N SER A 590 34.42 21.15 70.82
CA SER A 590 35.01 22.02 71.84
C SER A 590 33.98 22.44 72.88
#